data_AF-A0A4R2TSW0-F1
#
_entry.id   AF-A0A4R2TSW0-F1
#
_cell.length_a   1.000
_cell.length_b   1.000
_cell.length_c   1.000
_cell.angle_alpha   90.00
_cell.angle_beta   90.00
_cell.angle_gamma   90.00
#
_symmetry.space_group_name_H-M   'P 1'
#
loop_
_entity.id
_entity.type
_entity.pdbx_description
1 polymer ?
#
loop_
_entity_poly.entity_id
_entity_poly.type
_entity_poly.pdbx_seq_one_letter_code
_entity_poly.pdbx_strand_id
1 'polypeptide(L)'
;MTDIDKSALDSLSVAPDDKDAEGKSSGRDPRQEAGQDKSIGKRLQKNPDSADARLDNGLDESMDGSDPISATQPGSGSEPAKSSGYDEDAERALREKQA
;
A
#
# COMPACT_ATOMS: atom_id res chain seq x y z
N MET A 1 26.48 35.00 -5.78
CA MET A 1 25.30 34.33 -5.19
C MET A 1 25.05 33.13 -6.06
N THR A 2 25.09 31.92 -5.51
CA THR A 2 24.81 30.69 -6.28
C THR A 2 23.29 30.56 -6.40
N ASP A 3 22.76 30.96 -7.53
CA ASP A 3 21.35 30.78 -7.84
C ASP A 3 21.11 29.29 -8.10
N ILE A 4 20.33 28.66 -7.22
CA ILE A 4 20.02 27.23 -7.30
C ILE A 4 19.15 27.00 -8.54
N ASP A 5 19.59 26.08 -9.42
CA ASP A 5 18.87 25.71 -10.62
C ASP A 5 17.52 25.09 -10.25
N LYS A 6 16.42 25.78 -10.57
CA LYS A 6 15.06 25.36 -10.22
C LYS A 6 14.64 24.06 -10.93
N SER A 7 15.21 23.81 -12.12
CA SER A 7 15.01 22.56 -12.86
C SER A 7 15.61 21.35 -12.14
N ALA A 8 16.72 21.54 -11.43
CA ALA A 8 17.32 20.48 -10.63
C ALA A 8 16.42 20.15 -9.43
N LEU A 9 15.83 21.16 -8.77
CA LEU A 9 14.88 20.96 -7.69
C LEU A 9 13.60 20.25 -8.15
N ASP A 10 13.14 20.54 -9.36
CA ASP A 10 11.95 19.93 -9.95
C ASP A 10 12.17 18.45 -10.29
N SER A 11 13.36 18.10 -10.80
CA SER A 11 13.72 16.70 -11.11
C SER A 11 13.86 15.79 -9.87
N LEU A 12 14.04 16.42 -8.69
CA LEU A 12 14.10 15.76 -7.39
C LEU A 12 12.73 15.71 -6.70
N SER A 13 11.71 16.36 -7.27
CA SER A 13 10.35 16.35 -6.74
C SER A 13 9.70 14.99 -7.02
N VAL A 14 9.39 14.27 -5.93
CA VAL A 14 8.58 13.04 -5.96
C VAL A 14 7.08 13.36 -5.88
N ALA A 15 6.72 14.62 -5.62
CA ALA A 15 5.33 15.05 -5.59
C ALA A 15 4.78 15.22 -7.02
N PRO A 16 3.54 14.79 -7.30
CA PRO A 16 2.90 15.01 -8.59
C PRO A 16 2.74 16.50 -8.88
N ASP A 17 2.88 16.87 -10.15
CA ASP A 17 2.87 18.25 -10.65
C ASP A 17 1.49 18.90 -10.43
N ASP A 18 1.46 20.12 -9.86
CA ASP A 18 0.22 20.87 -9.57
C ASP A 18 -0.61 21.18 -10.84
N LYS A 19 -0.07 20.99 -12.04
CA LYS A 19 -0.80 21.16 -13.30
C LYS A 19 -1.82 20.06 -13.58
N ASP A 20 -1.74 18.93 -12.89
CA ASP A 20 -2.81 17.92 -12.84
C ASP A 20 -3.86 18.23 -11.74
N ALA A 21 -3.66 19.33 -10.98
CA ALA A 21 -4.52 19.74 -9.86
C ALA A 21 -5.53 20.86 -10.22
N GLU A 22 -5.92 21.00 -11.49
CA GLU A 22 -7.06 21.85 -11.84
C GLU A 22 -8.39 21.16 -11.51
N GLY A 23 -8.83 21.35 -10.26
CA GLY A 23 -10.25 21.57 -10.01
C GLY A 23 -10.99 20.63 -9.08
N LYS A 24 -10.40 20.08 -8.00
CA LYS A 24 -11.12 19.62 -6.79
C LYS A 24 -10.20 19.77 -5.58
N SER A 25 -10.75 20.08 -4.40
CA SER A 25 -10.00 20.06 -3.14
C SER A 25 -9.16 18.78 -3.06
N SER A 26 -7.86 18.90 -2.79
CA SER A 26 -6.88 17.81 -2.68
C SER A 26 -6.83 16.88 -3.91
N GLY A 27 -5.87 17.11 -4.81
CA GLY A 27 -5.66 16.36 -6.06
C GLY A 27 -5.33 14.87 -5.85
N ARG A 28 -6.35 14.07 -5.52
CA ARG A 28 -6.24 12.64 -5.26
C ARG A 28 -7.37 11.90 -5.98
N ASP A 29 -7.03 10.84 -6.72
CA ASP A 29 -8.00 10.03 -7.47
C ASP A 29 -8.99 9.37 -6.48
N PRO A 30 -10.30 9.27 -6.77
CA PRO A 30 -11.24 8.53 -5.92
C PRO A 30 -10.81 7.10 -5.57
N ARG A 31 -9.96 6.47 -6.40
CA ARG A 31 -9.36 5.15 -6.15
C ARG A 31 -8.27 5.16 -5.09
N GLN A 32 -7.82 6.34 -4.67
CA GLN A 32 -6.81 6.58 -3.64
C GLN A 32 -7.46 7.01 -2.30
N GLU A 33 -8.70 6.57 -2.04
CA GLU A 33 -9.41 6.74 -0.75
C GLU A 33 -9.04 5.61 0.25
N ALA A 34 -8.00 4.81 -0.05
CA ALA A 34 -7.47 3.83 0.88
C ALA A 34 -7.01 4.53 2.17
N GLY A 35 -7.48 4.06 3.32
CA GLY A 35 -7.17 4.66 4.61
C GLY A 35 -7.87 6.00 4.88
N GLN A 36 -8.99 6.32 4.20
CA GLN A 36 -9.71 7.59 4.39
C GLN A 36 -11.24 7.42 4.44
N ASP A 37 -11.73 6.38 5.12
CA ASP A 37 -13.17 6.17 5.20
C ASP A 37 -13.84 7.26 6.05
N LYS A 38 -14.62 8.12 5.38
CA LYS A 38 -15.43 9.20 5.99
C LYS A 38 -16.37 8.69 7.10
N SER A 39 -16.71 7.41 7.10
CA SER A 39 -17.54 6.79 8.13
C SER A 39 -16.81 6.63 9.47
N ILE A 40 -15.49 6.38 9.44
CA ILE A 40 -14.65 6.21 10.64
C ILE A 40 -14.60 7.52 11.43
N GLY A 41 -14.34 8.64 10.76
CA GLY A 41 -14.35 9.97 11.41
C GLY A 41 -15.69 10.31 12.06
N LYS A 42 -16.81 9.94 11.42
CA LYS A 42 -18.15 10.12 12.01
C LYS A 42 -18.37 9.24 13.25
N ARG A 43 -17.88 7.99 13.23
CA ARG A 43 -17.96 7.07 14.37
C ARG A 43 -17.13 7.56 15.54
N LEU A 44 -15.92 8.05 15.28
CA LEU A 44 -15.03 8.61 16.28
C LEU A 44 -15.60 9.90 16.89
N GLN A 45 -16.16 10.79 16.07
CA GLN A 45 -16.83 12.01 16.56
C GLN A 45 -18.06 11.69 17.44
N LYS A 46 -18.82 10.64 17.10
CA LYS A 46 -20.00 10.22 17.85
C LYS A 46 -19.64 9.52 19.16
N ASN A 47 -18.55 8.75 19.20
CA ASN A 47 -18.07 8.07 20.40
C ASN A 47 -16.53 8.05 20.44
N PRO A 48 -15.89 9.08 21.04
CA PRO A 48 -14.44 9.20 21.04
C PRO A 48 -13.73 8.17 21.92
N ASP A 49 -14.42 7.58 22.90
CA ASP A 49 -13.86 6.56 23.80
C ASP A 49 -13.94 5.15 23.22
N SER A 50 -14.55 4.99 22.04
CA SER A 50 -14.63 3.70 21.35
C SER A 50 -13.23 3.25 20.92
N ALA A 51 -12.75 2.14 21.50
CA ALA A 51 -11.48 1.53 21.14
C ALA A 51 -11.41 1.20 19.63
N ASP A 52 -12.50 0.66 19.08
CA ASP A 52 -12.58 0.31 17.66
C ASP A 52 -12.47 1.55 16.77
N ALA A 53 -13.17 2.64 17.09
CA ALA A 53 -13.14 3.85 16.25
C ALA A 53 -11.77 4.54 16.26
N ARG A 54 -11.07 4.46 17.40
CA ARG A 54 -9.70 4.97 17.55
C ARG A 54 -8.69 4.10 16.80
N LEU A 55 -8.86 2.78 16.86
CA LEU A 55 -8.03 1.85 16.10
C LEU A 55 -8.21 2.07 14.60
N ASP A 56 -9.46 2.10 14.11
CA ASP A 56 -9.80 2.34 12.72
C ASP A 56 -9.16 3.66 12.22
N ASN A 57 -9.27 4.74 12.99
CA ASN A 57 -8.66 6.04 12.65
C ASN A 57 -7.13 6.02 12.69
N GLY A 58 -6.53 5.34 13.67
CA GLY A 58 -5.08 5.19 13.76
C GLY A 58 -4.50 4.34 12.63
N LEU A 59 -5.24 3.34 12.15
CA LEU A 59 -4.87 2.55 10.98
C LEU A 59 -4.84 3.43 9.72
N ASP A 60 -5.90 4.22 9.51
CA ASP A 60 -6.01 5.20 8.42
C ASP A 60 -4.83 6.21 8.42
N GLU A 61 -4.43 6.71 9.59
CA GLU A 61 -3.30 7.64 9.73
C GLU A 61 -1.93 6.97 9.54
N SER A 62 -1.80 5.70 9.91
CA SER A 62 -0.54 4.94 9.82
C SER A 62 -0.26 4.39 8.41
N MET A 63 -1.29 4.24 7.60
CA MET A 63 -1.17 3.78 6.22
C MET A 63 -0.77 4.95 5.34
N ASP A 64 0.54 5.15 5.18
CA ASP A 64 1.05 6.04 4.15
C ASP A 64 0.76 5.38 2.79
N GLY A 65 -0.08 6.02 1.97
CA GLY A 65 -0.39 5.58 0.61
C GLY A 65 0.80 5.65 -0.35
N SER A 66 2.03 5.74 0.18
CA SER A 66 3.30 5.76 -0.53
C SER A 66 3.82 4.38 -0.91
N ASP A 67 3.19 3.30 -0.43
CA ASP A 67 3.56 1.95 -0.86
C ASP A 67 3.40 1.85 -2.38
N PRO A 68 4.50 1.59 -3.12
CA PRO A 68 4.45 1.56 -4.57
C PRO A 68 3.54 0.44 -5.03
N ILE A 69 2.95 0.61 -6.22
CA ILE A 69 2.20 -0.48 -6.87
C ILE A 69 3.05 -1.74 -6.90
N SER A 70 2.47 -2.87 -6.50
CA SER A 70 3.19 -4.14 -6.50
C SER A 70 3.75 -4.42 -7.90
N ALA A 71 5.07 -4.58 -8.00
CA ALA A 71 5.75 -4.86 -9.26
C ALA A 71 5.38 -6.25 -9.82
N THR A 72 4.85 -7.14 -8.98
CA THR A 72 4.43 -8.48 -9.38
C THR A 72 2.93 -8.48 -9.66
N GLN A 73 2.55 -8.64 -10.92
CA GLN A 73 1.16 -8.87 -11.30
C GLN A 73 0.76 -10.30 -10.92
N PRO A 74 -0.32 -10.50 -10.13
CA PRO A 74 -0.86 -11.84 -9.93
C PRO A 74 -1.31 -12.41 -11.29
N GLY A 75 -0.66 -13.49 -11.75
CA GLY A 75 -0.99 -14.18 -12.99
C GLY A 75 -0.22 -13.75 -14.25
N SER A 76 0.78 -12.86 -14.18
CA SER A 76 1.62 -12.53 -15.35
C SER A 76 2.68 -13.58 -15.69
N GLY A 77 2.81 -14.63 -14.89
CA GLY A 77 3.44 -15.89 -15.26
C GLY A 77 2.36 -16.96 -15.20
N SER A 78 2.23 -17.75 -16.26
CA SER A 78 1.16 -18.74 -16.46
C SER A 78 1.13 -19.91 -15.47
N GLU A 79 1.91 -19.86 -14.40
CA GLU A 79 1.93 -20.87 -13.35
C GLU A 79 2.24 -20.19 -12.01
N PRO A 80 1.60 -20.59 -10.90
CA PRO A 80 2.04 -20.16 -9.58
C PRO A 80 3.54 -20.45 -9.41
N ALA A 81 4.27 -19.55 -8.73
CA ALA A 81 5.65 -19.84 -8.35
C ALA A 81 5.67 -21.21 -7.64
N LYS A 82 6.61 -22.08 -8.03
CA LYS A 82 6.73 -23.44 -7.47
C LYS A 82 6.63 -23.34 -5.94
N SER A 83 5.53 -23.83 -5.38
CA SER A 83 5.28 -23.77 -3.94
C SER A 83 6.39 -24.54 -3.21
N SER A 84 6.84 -23.96 -2.09
CA SER A 84 7.85 -24.44 -1.16
C SER A 84 8.32 -25.89 -1.37
N GLY A 85 9.41 -26.09 -2.13
CA GLY A 85 10.40 -27.19 -2.05
C GLY A 85 9.94 -28.65 -1.81
N TYR A 86 8.66 -28.94 -1.86
CA TYR A 86 8.08 -30.22 -1.46
C TYR A 86 8.22 -31.18 -2.62
N ASP A 87 9.09 -32.17 -2.42
CA ASP A 87 9.34 -33.24 -3.36
C ASP A 87 8.65 -34.50 -2.82
N GLU A 88 7.57 -34.91 -3.49
CA GLU A 88 6.74 -36.05 -3.09
C GLU A 88 7.54 -37.35 -2.94
N ASP A 89 8.60 -37.53 -3.74
CA ASP A 89 9.43 -38.73 -3.69
C ASP A 89 10.43 -38.66 -2.53
N ALA A 90 11.03 -37.49 -2.30
CA ALA A 90 11.92 -37.27 -1.16
C ALA A 90 11.19 -37.45 0.18
N GLU A 91 9.96 -36.94 0.28
CA GLU A 91 9.13 -37.01 1.48
C GLU A 91 8.62 -38.42 1.75
N ARG A 92 8.26 -39.17 0.70
CA ARG A 92 7.93 -40.59 0.81
C ARG A 92 9.13 -41.41 1.31
N ALA A 93 10.32 -41.16 0.77
CA ALA A 93 11.54 -41.86 1.19
C ALA A 93 11.93 -41.56 2.65
N LEU A 94 11.72 -40.33 3.12
CA LEU A 94 11.92 -39.97 4.52
C LEU A 94 10.91 -40.70 5.43
N ARG A 95 9.65 -40.80 5.01
CA ARG A 95 8.59 -41.49 5.76
C ARG A 95 8.83 -43.00 5.88
N GLU A 96 9.34 -43.64 4.83
CA GLU A 96 9.68 -45.08 4.84
C GLU A 96 10.89 -45.37 5.72
N LYS A 97 11.87 -44.46 5.81
CA LYS A 97 13.02 -44.59 6.72
C LYS A 97 12.69 -44.37 8.19
N GLN A 98 11.58 -43.71 8.49
CA GLN A 98 11.12 -43.41 9.84
C GLN A 98 10.16 -44.46 10.41
N ALA A 99 9.75 -45.45 9.60
CA ALA A 99 8.97 -46.62 9.99
C ALA A 99 9.89 -47.80 10.39
#